data_AF-A0A8T2VJE1-F1
#
_entry.id   AF-A0A8T2VJE1-F1
#
_cell.length_a   1.000
_cell.length_b   1.000
_cell.length_c   1.000
_cell.angle_alpha   90.00
_cell.angle_beta   90.00
_cell.angle_gamma   90.00
#
_symmetry.space_group_name_H-M   'P 1'
#
loop_
_entity.id
_entity.type
_entity.pdbx_description
1 polymer ?
#
loop_
_entity_poly.entity_id
_entity_poly.type
_entity_poly.pdbx_seq_one_letter_code
_entity_poly.pdbx_strand_id
1 'polypeptide(L)'
;MLMYGFQPRAPYALGLRNEKVQAAKDFLEEINDMLKLAKDNIRRAHDRTRAYADPQRRDINFEVGEQVYLRVPFRSETMKTGPCPKLSPRYCGPFQILKRIGKMAYQLQLPENSQIHPVFNVSRLKKRLGESDNLIPDSEVVEPIFAQSIPHEPESILRTREKRTRSHLYKEYLVKWKDSSEDSATWERVSTLQRQFPSFRLPSQEFS
;
A
#
# COMPACT_ATOMS: atom_id res chain seq x y z
N MET A 1 -27.24 -16.26 13.28
CA MET A 1 -25.94 -15.63 13.50
C MET A 1 -25.59 -14.93 12.20
N LEU A 2 -25.83 -13.62 12.07
CA LEU A 2 -25.78 -12.95 10.76
C LEU A 2 -24.61 -11.95 10.60
N MET A 3 -23.95 -11.46 11.66
CA MET A 3 -22.74 -10.62 11.47
C MET A 3 -21.82 -10.42 12.69
N TYR A 4 -22.33 -10.31 13.93
CA TYR A 4 -21.55 -9.82 15.08
C TYR A 4 -21.39 -10.79 16.27
N GLY A 5 -21.61 -12.10 16.11
CA GLY A 5 -21.48 -13.08 17.19
C GLY A 5 -22.54 -13.00 18.31
N PHE A 6 -23.23 -11.86 18.44
CA PHE A 6 -24.41 -11.68 19.27
C PHE A 6 -25.66 -11.69 18.39
N GLN A 7 -26.63 -12.54 18.74
CA GLN A 7 -27.94 -12.54 18.10
C GLN A 7 -28.94 -11.92 19.08
N PRO A 8 -29.29 -10.62 18.92
CA PRO A 8 -30.29 -10.02 19.78
C PRO A 8 -31.58 -10.82 19.68
N ARG A 9 -32.25 -11.04 20.81
CA ARG A 9 -33.58 -11.65 20.84
C ARG A 9 -34.54 -10.67 20.16
N ALA A 10 -34.79 -10.90 18.87
CA ALA A 10 -35.78 -10.14 18.13
C ALA A 10 -37.20 -10.52 18.62
N PRO A 11 -38.20 -9.63 18.48
CA PRO A 11 -39.57 -9.89 18.97
C PRO A 11 -40.20 -11.20 18.48
N TYR A 12 -39.86 -11.65 17.26
CA TYR A 12 -40.31 -12.95 16.73
C TYR A 12 -39.69 -14.16 17.47
N ALA A 13 -38.50 -13.99 18.07
CA ALA A 13 -37.80 -15.02 18.82
C ALA A 13 -38.32 -15.15 20.27
N LEU A 14 -39.15 -14.22 20.74
CA LEU A 14 -39.76 -14.27 22.06
C LEU A 14 -40.95 -15.23 22.14
N GLY A 15 -41.28 -15.93 21.05
CA GLY A 15 -42.43 -16.83 21.01
C GLY A 15 -43.67 -16.08 21.47
N LEU A 16 -44.12 -15.11 20.66
CA LEU A 16 -45.40 -14.41 20.87
C LEU A 16 -46.52 -15.47 20.84
N ARG A 17 -46.70 -16.12 21.99
CA ARG A 17 -47.82 -16.98 22.35
C ARG A 17 -49.03 -16.06 22.44
N ASN A 18 -49.69 -15.83 21.30
CA ASN A 18 -51.11 -15.49 21.25
C ASN A 18 -51.61 -15.77 19.83
N GLU A 19 -51.87 -17.05 19.60
CA GLU A 19 -52.15 -17.74 18.33
C GLU A 19 -53.54 -17.44 17.71
N LYS A 20 -54.12 -16.27 17.96
CA LYS A 20 -55.53 -16.01 17.59
C LYS A 20 -55.74 -15.29 16.26
N VAL A 21 -54.69 -14.78 15.61
CA VAL A 21 -54.82 -13.98 14.37
C VAL A 21 -54.03 -14.64 13.23
N GLN A 22 -54.73 -15.02 12.16
CA GLN A 22 -54.14 -15.69 11.00
C GLN A 22 -53.05 -14.84 10.33
N ALA A 23 -53.30 -13.54 10.15
CA ALA A 23 -52.34 -12.60 9.58
C ALA A 23 -50.99 -12.54 10.33
N ALA A 24 -51.00 -12.80 11.65
CA ALA A 24 -49.77 -12.83 12.43
C ALA A 24 -48.96 -14.14 12.20
N LYS A 25 -49.64 -15.26 11.87
CA LYS A 25 -48.99 -16.52 11.53
C LYS A 25 -48.33 -16.43 10.15
N ASP A 26 -49.07 -15.93 9.17
CA ASP A 26 -48.58 -15.78 7.80
C ASP A 26 -47.34 -14.85 7.76
N PHE A 27 -47.37 -13.76 8.52
CA PHE A 27 -46.22 -12.85 8.65
C PHE A 27 -44.99 -13.49 9.33
N LEU A 28 -45.21 -14.35 10.33
CA LEU A 28 -44.11 -15.08 10.98
C LEU A 28 -43.49 -16.12 10.06
N GLU A 29 -44.30 -16.82 9.25
CA GLU A 29 -43.82 -17.74 8.22
C GLU A 29 -42.97 -17.01 7.18
N GLU A 30 -43.46 -15.89 6.65
CA GLU A 30 -42.73 -15.05 5.69
C GLU A 30 -41.39 -14.56 6.25
N ILE A 31 -41.34 -14.09 7.50
CA ILE A 31 -40.10 -13.68 8.15
C ILE A 31 -39.12 -14.85 8.29
N ASN A 32 -39.61 -16.03 8.68
CA ASN A 32 -38.76 -17.21 8.86
C ASN A 32 -38.16 -17.66 7.52
N ASP A 33 -38.94 -17.62 6.44
CA ASP A 33 -38.48 -17.95 5.10
C ASP A 33 -37.44 -16.95 4.61
N MET A 34 -37.69 -15.65 4.81
CA MET A 34 -36.72 -14.60 4.48
C MET A 34 -35.43 -14.73 5.28
N LEU A 35 -35.50 -15.06 6.57
CA LEU A 35 -34.33 -15.29 7.41
C LEU A 35 -33.55 -16.53 6.97
N LYS A 36 -34.24 -17.59 6.56
CA LYS A 36 -33.61 -18.81 6.03
C LYS A 36 -32.85 -18.48 4.74
N LEU A 37 -33.51 -17.78 3.80
CA LEU A 37 -32.89 -17.31 2.57
C LEU A 37 -31.66 -16.43 2.84
N ALA A 38 -31.76 -15.49 3.78
CA ALA A 38 -30.66 -14.61 4.16
C ALA A 38 -29.47 -15.41 4.72
N LYS A 39 -29.71 -16.37 5.61
CA LYS A 39 -28.65 -17.25 6.15
C LYS A 39 -27.99 -18.06 5.05
N ASP A 40 -28.76 -18.61 4.12
CA ASP A 40 -28.24 -19.40 3.01
C ASP A 40 -27.40 -18.55 2.04
N ASN A 41 -27.83 -17.32 1.77
CA ASN A 41 -27.06 -16.36 0.98
C ASN A 41 -25.72 -16.03 1.65
N ILE A 42 -25.70 -15.78 2.95
CA ILE A 42 -24.46 -15.50 3.71
C ILE A 42 -23.54 -16.73 3.70
N ARG A 43 -24.10 -17.93 3.90
CA ARG A 43 -23.32 -19.17 3.83
C ARG A 43 -22.68 -19.34 2.45
N ARG A 44 -23.47 -19.19 1.38
CA ARG A 44 -22.97 -19.24 0.00
C ARG A 44 -21.90 -18.18 -0.27
N ALA A 45 -22.05 -16.98 0.26
CA ALA A 45 -21.03 -15.93 0.14
C ALA A 45 -19.72 -16.33 0.85
N HIS A 46 -19.80 -16.84 2.09
CA HIS A 46 -18.63 -17.34 2.82
C HIS A 46 -17.95 -18.52 2.11
N ASP A 47 -18.73 -19.46 1.59
CA ASP A 47 -18.20 -20.64 0.87
C ASP A 47 -17.48 -20.21 -0.41
N ARG A 48 -18.02 -19.24 -1.16
CA ARG A 48 -17.33 -18.63 -2.31
C ARG A 48 -16.02 -17.98 -1.88
N THR A 49 -16.03 -17.13 -0.84
CA THR A 49 -14.80 -16.49 -0.34
C THR A 49 -13.76 -17.53 0.07
N ARG A 50 -14.16 -18.61 0.73
CA ARG A 50 -13.28 -19.72 1.11
C ARG A 50 -12.70 -20.42 -0.11
N ALA A 51 -13.53 -20.77 -1.08
CA ALA A 51 -13.10 -21.44 -2.32
C ALA A 51 -12.09 -20.61 -3.12
N TYR A 52 -12.21 -19.28 -3.15
CA TYR A 52 -11.22 -18.41 -3.78
C TYR A 52 -9.94 -18.22 -2.95
N ALA A 53 -10.06 -18.13 -1.63
CA ALA A 53 -8.95 -17.78 -0.75
C ALA A 53 -8.04 -18.97 -0.40
N ASP A 54 -8.60 -20.15 -0.12
CA ASP A 54 -7.83 -21.30 0.38
C ASP A 54 -6.79 -21.83 -0.63
N PRO A 55 -7.06 -21.95 -1.94
CA PRO A 55 -6.05 -22.40 -2.91
C PRO A 55 -4.85 -21.45 -3.04
N GLN A 56 -5.03 -20.15 -2.74
CA GLN A 56 -3.95 -19.16 -2.79
C GLN A 56 -3.11 -19.13 -1.51
N ARG A 57 -3.54 -19.80 -0.43
CA ARG A 57 -2.79 -19.87 0.82
C ARG A 57 -1.67 -20.89 0.68
N ARG A 58 -0.45 -20.40 0.50
CA ARG A 58 0.76 -21.22 0.65
C ARG A 58 1.11 -21.31 2.13
N ASP A 59 1.34 -22.52 2.61
CA ASP A 59 1.90 -22.76 3.95
C ASP A 59 3.38 -22.38 3.94
N ILE A 60 3.64 -21.08 4.09
CA ILE A 60 4.99 -20.55 4.23
C ILE A 60 5.35 -20.63 5.71
N ASN A 61 6.29 -21.52 6.05
CA ASN A 61 6.87 -21.60 7.38
C ASN A 61 8.30 -21.08 7.35
N PHE A 62 8.69 -20.43 8.44
CA PHE A 62 10.05 -19.93 8.62
C PHE A 62 10.60 -20.48 9.93
N GLU A 63 11.91 -20.66 9.97
CA GLU A 63 12.61 -21.12 11.17
C GLU A 63 13.20 -19.93 11.94
N VAL A 64 13.39 -20.13 13.25
CA VAL A 64 14.06 -19.14 14.09
C VAL A 64 15.52 -19.04 13.66
N GLY A 65 16.00 -17.82 13.45
CA GLY A 65 17.34 -17.57 12.94
C GLY A 65 17.42 -17.36 11.43
N GLU A 66 16.37 -17.71 10.66
CA GLU A 66 16.33 -17.39 9.23
C GLU A 66 16.24 -15.88 8.99
N GLN A 67 16.81 -15.45 7.86
CA GLN A 67 16.69 -14.08 7.39
C GLN A 67 15.52 -13.93 6.43
N VAL A 68 14.71 -12.91 6.66
CA VAL A 68 13.52 -12.62 5.87
C VAL A 68 13.44 -11.16 5.52
N TYR A 69 12.90 -10.86 4.34
CA TYR A 69 12.54 -9.52 3.94
C TYR A 69 11.16 -9.16 4.46
N LEU A 70 11.03 -7.96 5.03
CA LEU A 70 9.77 -7.44 5.52
C LEU A 70 9.13 -6.51 4.49
N ARG A 71 7.84 -6.71 4.20
CA ARG A 71 7.06 -5.78 3.38
C ARG A 71 6.84 -4.46 4.13
N VAL A 72 7.31 -3.36 3.54
CA VAL A 72 7.23 -2.03 4.15
C VAL A 72 5.77 -1.65 4.42
N PRO A 73 5.40 -1.33 5.67
CA PRO A 73 4.06 -0.82 5.97
C PRO A 73 3.87 0.55 5.31
N PHE A 74 2.72 0.76 4.66
CA PHE A 74 2.40 2.03 3.99
C PHE A 74 2.57 3.27 4.88
N ARG A 75 2.26 3.14 6.18
CA ARG A 75 2.35 4.19 7.20
C ARG A 75 3.70 4.29 7.91
N SER A 76 4.67 3.43 7.59
CA SER A 76 5.97 3.54 8.23
C SER A 76 6.77 4.68 7.61
N GLU A 77 7.29 5.58 8.44
CA GLU A 77 8.27 6.58 8.02
C GLU A 77 9.70 6.04 8.17
N THR A 78 9.93 5.21 9.19
CA THR A 78 11.25 4.68 9.55
C THR A 78 11.74 3.54 8.68
N MET A 79 10.86 2.85 7.95
CA MET A 79 11.21 1.71 7.08
C MET A 79 11.14 2.03 5.58
N LYS A 80 10.82 3.27 5.20
CA LYS A 80 10.85 3.70 3.79
C LYS A 80 12.30 3.81 3.35
N THR A 81 12.67 3.00 2.36
CA THR A 81 14.01 3.04 1.76
C THR A 81 13.94 3.86 0.48
N GLY A 82 14.64 5.00 0.44
CA GLY A 82 14.74 5.86 -0.76
C GLY A 82 13.96 7.17 -0.67
N PRO A 83 14.25 8.13 -1.57
CA PRO A 83 13.72 9.50 -1.51
C PRO A 83 12.24 9.60 -1.93
N CYS A 84 11.76 8.65 -2.75
CA CYS A 84 10.41 8.67 -3.33
C CYS A 84 9.64 7.38 -3.00
N PRO A 85 8.45 7.44 -2.36
CA PRO A 85 7.67 6.25 -2.01
C PRO A 85 7.22 5.39 -3.20
N LYS A 86 7.15 5.98 -4.41
CA LYS A 86 6.75 5.26 -5.62
C LYS A 86 7.87 4.39 -6.20
N LEU A 87 9.13 4.76 -5.92
CA LEU A 87 10.32 4.05 -6.38
C LEU A 87 11.04 3.30 -5.24
N SER A 88 10.56 3.43 -4.00
CA SER A 88 11.11 2.70 -2.86
C SER A 88 10.85 1.19 -3.00
N PRO A 89 11.82 0.34 -2.64
CA PRO A 89 11.62 -1.10 -2.56
C PRO A 89 10.40 -1.45 -1.70
N ARG A 90 9.55 -2.35 -2.20
CA ARG A 90 8.36 -2.82 -1.48
C ARG A 90 8.71 -3.65 -0.24
N TYR A 91 9.89 -4.26 -0.24
CA TYR A 91 10.43 -5.06 0.85
C TYR A 91 11.75 -4.45 1.32
N CYS A 92 11.93 -4.32 2.63
CA CYS A 92 13.14 -3.79 3.25
C CYS A 92 13.86 -4.89 4.02
N GLY A 93 15.20 -4.83 3.99
CA GLY A 93 16.16 -5.50 4.86
C GLY A 93 16.05 -7.02 5.00
N PRO A 94 17.15 -7.77 5.04
CA PRO A 94 17.10 -9.07 5.68
C PRO A 94 17.06 -8.86 7.20
N PHE A 95 15.92 -9.15 7.82
CA PHE A 95 15.78 -9.19 9.27
C PHE A 95 15.78 -10.63 9.76
N GLN A 96 16.43 -10.87 10.90
CA GLN A 96 16.46 -12.19 11.51
C GLN A 96 15.16 -12.46 12.28
N ILE A 97 14.64 -13.67 12.16
CA ILE A 97 13.52 -14.14 12.98
C ILE A 97 14.04 -14.51 14.37
N LEU A 98 13.56 -13.82 15.41
CA LEU A 98 13.93 -14.07 16.80
C LEU A 98 13.09 -15.18 17.44
N LYS A 99 11.78 -15.18 17.18
CA LYS A 99 10.87 -16.21 17.71
C LYS A 99 9.60 -16.32 16.89
N ARG A 100 8.98 -17.50 16.94
CA ARG A 100 7.63 -17.74 16.43
C ARG A 100 6.61 -17.51 17.54
N ILE A 101 5.72 -16.54 17.36
CA ILE A 101 4.67 -16.20 18.35
C ILE A 101 3.41 -17.05 18.13
N GLY A 102 3.14 -17.45 16.89
CA GLY A 102 2.04 -18.34 16.56
C GLY A 102 2.19 -18.97 15.18
N LYS A 103 1.16 -19.71 14.73
CA LYS A 103 1.20 -20.38 13.42
C LYS A 103 1.54 -19.41 12.29
N MET A 104 0.99 -18.19 12.35
CA MET A 104 1.14 -17.18 11.30
C MET A 104 1.89 -15.91 11.73
N ALA A 105 2.50 -15.86 12.91
CA ALA A 105 3.10 -14.64 13.46
C ALA A 105 4.53 -14.87 13.94
N TYR A 106 5.47 -14.07 13.45
CA TYR A 106 6.89 -14.14 13.76
C TYR A 106 7.37 -12.79 14.30
N GLN A 107 8.26 -12.83 15.29
CA GLN A 107 8.97 -11.66 15.79
C GLN A 107 10.30 -11.50 15.05
N LEU A 108 10.54 -10.32 14.51
CA LEU A 108 11.78 -9.96 13.83
C LEU A 108 12.70 -9.13 14.74
N GLN A 109 14.00 -9.23 14.48
CA GLN A 109 14.99 -8.30 15.01
C GLN A 109 14.99 -7.03 14.15
N LEU A 110 14.23 -6.03 14.59
CA LEU A 110 14.22 -4.70 13.95
C LEU A 110 15.29 -3.80 14.58
N PRO A 111 15.78 -2.77 13.87
CA PRO A 111 16.63 -1.74 14.43
C PRO A 111 15.91 -1.00 15.57
N GLU A 112 16.66 -0.55 16.58
CA GLU A 112 16.10 0.15 17.76
C GLU A 112 15.31 1.42 17.38
N ASN A 113 15.68 2.07 16.28
CA ASN A 113 15.01 3.27 15.76
C ASN A 113 13.68 2.95 15.05
N SER A 114 13.24 1.69 15.00
CA SER A 114 11.98 1.32 14.37
C SER A 114 10.78 1.65 15.26
N GLN A 115 9.94 2.59 14.81
CA GLN A 115 8.65 2.91 15.45
C GLN A 115 7.53 1.89 15.14
N ILE A 116 7.87 0.65 14.78
CA ILE A 116 6.89 -0.37 14.37
C ILE A 116 7.00 -1.58 15.30
N HIS A 117 5.88 -2.19 15.61
CA HIS A 117 5.87 -3.45 16.37
C HIS A 117 6.66 -4.54 15.65
N PRO A 118 7.55 -5.28 16.35
CA PRO A 118 8.43 -6.28 15.74
C PRO A 118 7.73 -7.57 15.32
N VAL A 119 6.41 -7.67 15.51
CA VAL A 119 5.64 -8.89 15.26
C VAL A 119 4.85 -8.75 13.97
N PHE A 120 5.11 -9.65 13.01
CA PHE A 120 4.51 -9.61 11.69
C PHE A 120 3.87 -10.93 11.29
N ASN A 121 2.82 -10.82 10.47
CA ASN A 121 2.19 -12.00 9.86
C ASN A 121 3.07 -12.54 8.72
N VAL A 122 3.09 -13.86 8.53
CA VAL A 122 3.83 -14.56 7.44
C VAL A 122 3.61 -13.93 6.07
N SER A 123 2.40 -13.47 5.78
CA SER A 123 2.04 -12.83 4.50
C SER A 123 2.82 -11.54 4.19
N ARG A 124 3.47 -10.94 5.20
CA ARG A 124 4.32 -9.75 5.05
C ARG A 124 5.80 -10.09 4.98
N LEU A 125 6.16 -11.36 5.10
CA LEU A 125 7.53 -11.84 5.11
C LEU A 125 7.84 -12.55 3.79
N LYS A 126 9.05 -12.37 3.29
CA LYS A 126 9.56 -13.11 2.14
C LYS A 126 10.90 -13.74 2.54
N LYS A 127 11.08 -15.04 2.28
CA LYS A 127 12.34 -15.74 2.58
C LYS A 127 13.48 -15.06 1.84
N ARG A 128 14.62 -14.84 2.50
CA ARG A 128 15.86 -14.51 1.80
C ARG A 128 16.33 -15.78 1.08
N LEU A 129 16.30 -15.77 -0.25
CA LEU A 129 16.92 -16.82 -1.05
C LEU A 129 18.45 -16.69 -0.93
N GLY A 130 19.16 -17.82 -0.96
CA GLY A 130 20.62 -17.84 -0.86
C GLY A 130 21.30 -17.06 -1.99
N GLU A 131 22.58 -16.73 -1.81
CA GLU A 131 23.36 -15.97 -2.81
C GLU A 131 23.39 -16.69 -4.17
N SER A 132 23.39 -18.03 -4.18
CA SER A 132 23.31 -18.88 -5.38
C SER A 132 21.97 -18.83 -6.12
N ASP A 133 20.85 -18.58 -5.42
CA ASP A 133 19.50 -18.55 -5.99
C ASP A 133 19.10 -17.15 -6.52
N ASN A 134 19.89 -16.11 -6.19
CA ASN A 134 19.69 -14.75 -6.70
C ASN A 134 20.62 -14.40 -7.86
N LEU A 135 21.38 -15.37 -8.38
CA LEU A 135 22.17 -15.20 -9.58
C LEU A 135 21.21 -15.10 -10.77
N ILE A 136 20.90 -13.87 -11.17
CA ILE A 136 20.45 -13.62 -12.53
C ILE A 136 21.66 -14.02 -13.39
N PRO A 137 21.53 -14.99 -14.32
CA PRO A 137 22.63 -15.31 -15.24
C PRO A 137 23.06 -14.02 -15.93
N ASP A 138 24.36 -13.74 -16.02
CA ASP A 138 24.86 -12.49 -16.62
C ASP A 138 24.28 -12.24 -18.04
N SER A 139 23.85 -13.29 -18.75
CA SER A 139 23.14 -13.19 -20.03
C SER A 139 21.75 -12.55 -19.99
N GLU A 140 21.09 -12.46 -18.83
CA GLU A 140 19.78 -11.80 -18.65
C GLU A 140 19.90 -10.39 -18.05
N VAL A 141 21.09 -10.01 -17.58
CA VAL A 141 21.38 -8.63 -17.18
C VAL A 141 21.51 -7.84 -18.47
N VAL A 142 20.39 -7.31 -18.94
CA VAL A 142 20.43 -6.21 -19.90
C VAL A 142 21.24 -5.12 -19.22
N GLU A 143 22.47 -4.90 -19.70
CA GLU A 143 23.22 -3.72 -19.29
C GLU A 143 22.27 -2.54 -19.48
N PRO A 144 22.00 -1.74 -18.43
CA PRO A 144 21.19 -0.56 -18.60
C PRO A 144 21.84 0.19 -19.75
N ILE A 145 21.09 0.40 -20.83
CA ILE A 145 21.53 1.25 -21.92
C ILE A 145 21.65 2.62 -21.25
N PHE A 146 22.84 2.92 -20.75
CA PHE A 146 23.27 4.26 -20.42
C PHE A 146 23.42 4.93 -21.79
N ALA A 147 22.28 5.19 -22.44
CA ALA A 147 22.18 6.08 -23.56
C ALA A 147 22.60 7.43 -22.99
N GLN A 148 23.92 7.68 -23.00
CA GLN A 148 24.63 8.87 -22.52
C GLN A 148 23.66 9.83 -21.85
N SER A 149 23.20 9.48 -20.63
CA SER A 149 21.99 10.10 -20.11
C SER A 149 22.38 11.51 -19.76
N ILE A 150 22.01 12.45 -20.62
CA ILE A 150 22.23 13.86 -20.37
C ILE A 150 21.55 14.12 -19.02
N PRO A 151 22.28 14.58 -18.00
CA PRO A 151 21.68 14.78 -16.69
C PRO A 151 20.51 15.76 -16.85
N HIS A 152 19.34 15.39 -16.32
CA HIS A 152 18.11 16.18 -16.36
C HIS A 152 18.26 17.41 -15.46
N GLU A 153 19.05 18.36 -15.93
CA GLU A 153 19.36 19.62 -15.27
C GLU A 153 18.71 20.77 -16.03
N PRO A 154 18.28 21.80 -15.30
CA PRO A 154 17.77 23.02 -15.93
C PRO A 154 18.89 23.70 -16.74
N GLU A 155 18.65 23.94 -18.03
CA GLU A 155 19.54 24.68 -18.92
C GLU A 155 19.26 26.18 -18.81
N SER A 156 18.00 26.57 -19.03
CA SER A 156 17.58 27.97 -19.05
C SER A 156 16.10 28.13 -18.73
N ILE A 157 15.71 29.34 -18.33
CA ILE A 157 14.30 29.69 -18.12
C ILE A 157 13.80 30.44 -19.35
N LEU A 158 12.79 29.87 -20.01
CA LEU A 158 12.21 30.43 -21.23
C LEU A 158 11.12 31.46 -20.91
N ARG A 159 10.31 31.21 -19.88
CA ARG A 159 9.16 32.05 -19.51
C ARG A 159 8.90 32.03 -18.02
N THR A 160 8.23 33.08 -17.54
CA THR A 160 7.76 33.19 -16.15
C THR A 160 6.25 33.41 -16.17
N ARG A 161 5.53 32.79 -15.23
CA ARG A 161 4.12 33.10 -14.97
C ARG A 161 3.81 33.09 -13.48
N GLU A 162 2.82 33.87 -13.09
CA GLU A 162 2.27 33.85 -11.74
C GLU A 162 0.91 33.17 -11.76
N LYS A 163 0.67 32.26 -10.82
CA LYS A 163 -0.62 31.59 -10.64
C LYS A 163 -1.16 31.86 -9.26
N ARG A 164 -2.45 32.21 -9.23
CA ARG A 164 -3.22 32.39 -8.01
C ARG A 164 -4.07 31.15 -7.77
N THR A 165 -3.86 30.49 -6.64
CA THR A 165 -4.80 29.53 -6.06
C THR A 165 -5.67 30.25 -5.02
N ARG A 166 -6.74 29.61 -4.54
CA ARG A 166 -7.68 30.17 -3.54
C ARG A 166 -6.99 30.83 -2.34
N SER A 167 -5.81 30.33 -1.93
CA SER A 167 -5.10 30.81 -0.73
C SER A 167 -3.71 31.40 -0.99
N HIS A 168 -3.08 31.17 -2.15
CA HIS A 168 -1.67 31.53 -2.37
C HIS A 168 -1.41 31.98 -3.81
N LEU A 169 -0.53 32.98 -3.95
CA LEU A 169 0.11 33.36 -5.21
C LEU A 169 1.49 32.68 -5.28
N TYR A 170 1.75 31.93 -6.34
CA TYR A 170 3.07 31.32 -6.57
C TYR A 170 3.54 31.56 -8.01
N LYS A 171 4.86 31.64 -8.17
CA LYS A 171 5.50 31.80 -9.49
C LYS A 171 5.93 30.43 -10.02
N GLU A 172 5.79 30.25 -11.33
CA GLU A 172 6.30 29.11 -12.09
C GLU A 172 7.23 29.61 -13.19
N TYR A 173 8.33 28.88 -13.40
CA TYR A 173 9.25 29.10 -14.51
C TYR A 173 9.09 27.97 -15.53
N LEU A 174 9.05 28.31 -16.80
CA LEU A 174 9.14 27.35 -17.90
C LEU A 174 10.61 27.02 -18.09
N VAL A 175 11.00 25.82 -17.70
CA VAL A 175 12.40 25.37 -17.69
C VAL A 175 12.68 24.55 -18.94
N LYS A 176 13.70 24.95 -19.69
CA LYS A 176 14.33 24.13 -20.72
C LYS A 176 15.33 23.20 -20.04
N TRP A 177 15.26 21.91 -20.34
CA TRP A 177 16.14 20.89 -19.76
C TRP A 177 17.26 20.54 -20.73
N LYS A 178 18.47 20.24 -20.22
CA LYS A 178 19.61 19.89 -21.08
C LYS A 178 19.39 18.64 -21.92
N ASP A 179 18.58 17.71 -21.41
CA ASP A 179 18.29 16.41 -22.01
C ASP A 179 17.14 16.44 -23.02
N SER A 180 16.48 17.59 -23.18
CA SER A 180 15.22 17.69 -23.93
C SER A 180 15.15 18.96 -24.80
N SER A 181 14.33 18.94 -25.86
CA SER A 181 14.15 20.10 -26.74
C SER A 181 13.26 21.17 -26.08
N GLU A 182 13.25 22.38 -26.64
CA GLU A 182 12.43 23.50 -26.11
C GLU A 182 10.93 23.17 -26.07
N ASP A 183 10.44 22.33 -26.99
CA ASP A 183 9.03 21.90 -27.05
C ASP A 183 8.62 21.03 -25.86
N SER A 184 9.60 20.41 -25.19
CA SER A 184 9.41 19.57 -24.01
C SER A 184 9.67 20.30 -22.68
N ALA A 185 9.81 21.63 -22.72
CA ALA A 185 9.96 22.44 -21.53
C ALA A 185 8.75 22.30 -20.59
N THR A 186 9.01 22.15 -19.29
CA THR A 186 7.96 22.00 -18.26
C THR A 186 7.88 23.21 -17.34
N TRP A 187 6.67 23.47 -16.82
CA TRP A 187 6.44 24.52 -15.85
C TRP A 187 6.74 24.02 -14.45
N GLU A 188 7.83 24.52 -13.86
CA GLU A 188 8.26 24.15 -12.52
C GLU A 188 8.11 25.31 -11.53
N ARG A 189 7.74 24.99 -10.29
CA ARG A 189 7.62 26.00 -9.22
C ARG A 189 9.00 26.44 -8.75
N VAL A 190 9.11 27.73 -8.41
CA VAL A 190 10.34 28.32 -7.84
C VAL A 190 10.86 27.52 -6.64
N SER A 191 9.96 27.15 -5.72
CA SER A 191 10.33 26.39 -4.52
C SER A 191 10.80 24.96 -4.81
N THR A 192 10.28 24.33 -5.87
CA THR A 192 10.74 23.00 -6.31
C THR A 192 12.15 23.11 -6.90
N LEU A 193 12.38 24.09 -7.78
CA LEU A 193 13.68 24.33 -8.41
C LEU A 193 14.76 24.66 -7.40
N GLN A 194 14.49 25.53 -6.41
CA GLN A 194 15.46 25.83 -5.36
C GLN A 194 15.80 24.62 -4.49
N ARG A 195 14.83 23.73 -4.25
CA ARG A 195 15.04 22.52 -3.44
C ARG A 195 15.80 21.44 -4.19
N GLN A 196 15.48 21.22 -5.47
CA GLN A 196 16.07 20.15 -6.28
C GLN A 196 17.38 20.57 -6.95
N PHE A 197 17.50 21.85 -7.34
CA PHE A 197 18.65 22.41 -8.05
C PHE A 197 19.13 23.71 -7.38
N PRO A 198 19.69 23.63 -6.15
CA PRO A 198 20.13 24.81 -5.41
C PRO A 198 21.24 25.62 -6.08
N SER A 199 22.00 25.01 -7.00
CA SER A 199 23.05 25.65 -7.79
C SER A 199 22.54 26.40 -9.03
N PHE A 200 21.28 26.21 -9.42
CA PHE A 200 20.71 26.84 -10.62
C PHE A 200 20.33 28.30 -10.34
N ARG A 201 20.85 29.23 -11.15
CA ARG A 201 20.58 30.66 -11.01
C ARG A 201 19.19 30.98 -11.54
N LEU A 202 18.28 31.29 -10.62
CA LEU A 202 16.98 31.82 -10.97
C LEU A 202 17.09 33.31 -11.31
N PRO A 203 16.39 33.82 -12.34
CA PRO A 203 16.34 35.23 -12.64
C PRO A 203 15.81 35.97 -11.42
N SER A 204 16.64 36.85 -10.87
CA SER A 204 16.30 37.76 -9.78
C SER A 204 15.01 38.46 -10.14
N GLN A 205 14.05 38.50 -9.22
CA GLN A 205 12.90 39.38 -9.36
C GLN A 205 13.44 40.81 -9.46
N GLU A 206 13.45 41.40 -10.65
CA GLU A 206 13.56 42.85 -10.78
C GLU A 206 12.31 43.42 -10.14
N PHE A 207 12.48 43.95 -8.92
CA PHE A 207 11.49 44.79 -8.28
C PHE A 207 11.46 46.11 -9.06
N SER A 208 10.38 46.34 -9.79
CA SER A 208 9.89 47.70 -10.08
C SER A 208 8.80 48.05 -9.09
#